data_AF-A0A350JFG6-F1
#
_entry.id   AF-A0A350JFG6-F1
#
_cell.length_a   1.000
_cell.length_b   1.000
_cell.length_c   1.000
_cell.angle_alpha   90.00
_cell.angle_beta   90.00
_cell.angle_gamma   90.00
#
_symmetry.space_group_name_H-M   'P 1'
#
loop_
_entity.id
_entity.type
_entity.pdbx_description
1 polymer ?
#
loop_
_entity_poly.entity_id
_entity_poly.type
_entity_poly.pdbx_seq_one_letter_code
_entity_poly.pdbx_strand_id
1 'polypeptide(L)'
;MFGSTRITWENMTIHVLHEPSLFTVFDTLLDKNVAIDRLQITSENKEPMSISETGFRSHYVSRIELKENPNYVLDWLNHEAQRPSWKQYIRAKRNQQFTMFGML
;
A
#
# COMPACT_ATOMS: atom_id res chain seq x y z
N MET A 1 9.63 15.23 -11.26
CA MET A 1 10.33 13.97 -11.57
C MET A 1 9.62 12.87 -10.81
N PHE A 2 9.28 11.76 -11.47
CA PHE A 2 8.68 10.60 -10.81
C PHE A 2 9.75 9.93 -9.95
N GLY A 3 9.43 9.66 -8.68
CA GLY A 3 10.30 8.93 -7.77
C GLY A 3 9.82 7.50 -7.68
N SER A 4 10.73 6.53 -7.77
CA SER A 4 10.41 5.14 -7.45
C SER A 4 11.23 4.70 -6.24
N THR A 5 10.56 4.03 -5.30
CA THR A 5 11.21 3.43 -4.14
C THR A 5 10.76 1.99 -3.97
N ARG A 6 11.59 1.19 -3.31
CA ARG A 6 11.29 -0.18 -2.92
C ARG A 6 11.29 -0.25 -1.40
N ILE A 7 10.27 -0.87 -0.84
CA ILE A 7 10.19 -1.18 0.58
C ILE A 7 9.99 -2.69 0.75
N THR A 8 10.36 -3.21 1.91
CA THR A 8 10.10 -4.60 2.28
C THR A 8 9.00 -4.63 3.33
N TRP A 9 7.98 -5.45 3.11
CA TRP A 9 6.87 -5.64 4.04
C TRP A 9 6.49 -7.13 4.12
N GLU A 10 6.49 -7.73 5.31
CA GLU A 10 6.22 -9.18 5.52
C GLU A 10 6.98 -10.11 4.55
N ASN A 11 8.27 -9.84 4.30
CA ASN A 11 9.14 -10.54 3.34
C ASN A 11 8.77 -10.37 1.85
N MET A 12 7.89 -9.43 1.53
CA MET A 12 7.50 -9.06 0.17
C MET A 12 8.18 -7.76 -0.25
N THR A 13 8.70 -7.71 -1.48
CA THR A 13 9.14 -6.45 -2.08
C THR A 13 7.93 -5.69 -2.59
N ILE A 14 7.77 -4.45 -2.14
CA ILE A 14 6.74 -3.53 -2.60
C ILE A 14 7.40 -2.38 -3.36
N HIS A 15 6.96 -2.18 -4.60
CA HIS A 15 7.35 -1.07 -5.45
C HIS A 15 6.36 0.07 -5.29
N VAL A 16 6.86 1.25 -4.96
CA VAL A 16 6.06 2.47 -4.86
C VAL A 16 6.53 3.46 -5.91
N LEU A 17 5.67 3.76 -6.88
CA LEU A 17 5.86 4.85 -7.82
C LEU A 17 5.12 6.08 -7.28
N HIS A 18 5.87 7.15 -7.05
CA HIS A 18 5.36 8.43 -6.57
C HIS A 18 5.29 9.44 -7.71
N GLU A 19 4.09 9.96 -7.92
CA GLU A 19 3.75 10.95 -8.92
C GLU A 19 3.35 12.28 -8.26
N PRO A 20 4.31 13.20 -8.11
CA PRO A 20 4.07 14.46 -7.41
C PRO A 20 3.22 15.44 -8.25
N SER A 21 2.32 16.18 -7.58
CA SER A 21 1.63 17.37 -8.10
C SER A 21 0.74 17.06 -9.29
N LEU A 22 -0.04 15.97 -9.20
CA LEU A 22 -0.92 15.59 -10.28
C LEU A 22 -2.02 16.64 -10.50
N PHE A 23 -2.56 17.19 -9.42
CA PHE A 23 -3.49 18.32 -9.41
C PHE A 23 -3.46 19.01 -8.05
N THR A 24 -4.18 20.14 -7.93
CA THR A 24 -4.39 20.83 -6.65
C THR A 24 -5.86 20.84 -6.28
N VAL A 25 -6.15 20.73 -4.99
CA VAL A 25 -7.50 20.85 -4.43
C VAL A 25 -7.51 21.98 -3.40
N PHE A 26 -8.57 22.78 -3.36
CA PHE A 26 -8.75 23.77 -2.30
C PHE A 26 -9.16 23.06 -1.01
N ASP A 27 -8.32 23.15 0.00
CA ASP A 27 -8.58 22.63 1.34
C ASP A 27 -9.23 23.72 2.18
N THR A 28 -10.47 23.49 2.60
CA THR A 28 -11.26 24.48 3.36
C THR A 28 -10.81 24.60 4.82
N LEU A 29 -10.16 23.59 5.38
CA LEU A 29 -9.63 23.63 6.75
C LEU A 29 -8.32 24.42 6.80
N LEU A 30 -7.52 24.34 5.74
CA LEU A 30 -6.25 25.05 5.63
C LEU A 30 -6.35 26.40 4.89
N ASP A 31 -7.53 26.73 4.36
CA ASP A 31 -7.83 27.92 3.55
C ASP A 31 -6.81 28.16 2.42
N LYS A 32 -6.42 27.08 1.71
CA LYS A 32 -5.42 27.15 0.63
C LYS A 32 -5.52 25.99 -0.35
N ASN A 33 -4.90 26.14 -1.51
CA ASN A 33 -4.69 25.04 -2.45
C ASN A 33 -3.59 24.09 -1.95
N VAL A 34 -3.91 22.79 -1.92
CA VAL A 34 -3.01 21.72 -1.54
C VAL A 34 -2.72 20.84 -2.76
N ALA A 35 -1.45 20.51 -2.98
CA ALA A 35 -1.04 19.59 -4.03
C ALA A 35 -1.43 18.15 -3.66
N ILE A 36 -2.05 17.46 -4.60
CA ILE A 36 -2.36 16.03 -4.52
C ILE A 36 -1.33 15.26 -5.34
N ASP A 37 -0.74 14.26 -4.69
CA ASP A 37 0.19 13.32 -5.29
C ASP A 37 -0.53 11.99 -5.53
N ARG A 38 -0.06 11.22 -6.50
CA ARG A 38 -0.52 9.85 -6.73
C ARG A 38 0.57 8.86 -6.35
N LEU A 39 0.18 7.81 -5.62
CA LEU A 39 1.01 6.65 -5.34
C LEU A 39 0.47 5.46 -6.12
N GLN A 40 1.34 4.78 -6.86
CA GLN A 40 1.06 3.44 -7.37
C GLN A 40 1.90 2.44 -6.59
N ILE A 41 1.23 1.52 -5.90
CA ILE A 41 1.82 0.53 -5.02
C ILE A 41 1.63 -0.83 -5.66
N THR A 42 2.73 -1.54 -5.91
CA THR A 42 2.73 -2.84 -6.57
C THR A 42 3.58 -3.81 -5.79
N SER A 43 3.03 -4.94 -5.40
CA SER A 43 3.81 -6.06 -4.86
C SER A 43 4.53 -6.83 -5.97
N GLU A 44 5.66 -7.41 -5.62
CA GLU A 44 6.34 -8.37 -6.47
C GLU A 44 5.41 -9.56 -6.78
N ASN A 45 5.47 -10.07 -8.01
CA ASN A 45 4.63 -11.16 -8.52
C ASN A 45 3.11 -10.96 -8.36
N LYS A 46 2.64 -9.72 -8.12
CA LYS A 46 1.22 -9.42 -7.84
C LYS A 46 0.69 -10.17 -6.62
N GLU A 47 1.57 -10.44 -5.65
CA GLU A 47 1.15 -11.06 -4.40
C GLU A 47 0.14 -10.16 -3.66
N PRO A 48 -0.96 -10.71 -3.13
CA PRO A 48 -1.92 -9.91 -2.38
C PRO A 48 -1.26 -9.23 -1.18
N MET A 49 -1.64 -7.99 -0.91
CA MET A 49 -1.20 -7.17 0.22
C MET A 49 -2.40 -6.67 1.02
N SER A 50 -2.19 -6.21 2.25
CA SER A 50 -3.31 -5.81 3.14
C SER A 50 -4.22 -4.73 2.55
N ILE A 51 -3.71 -3.92 1.61
CA ILE A 51 -4.44 -2.84 0.93
C ILE A 51 -5.00 -3.23 -0.45
N SER A 52 -4.68 -4.44 -0.96
CA SER A 52 -5.09 -4.90 -2.29
C SER A 52 -4.98 -6.42 -2.47
N GLU A 53 -6.08 -7.04 -2.90
CA GLU A 53 -6.15 -8.46 -3.25
C GLU A 53 -5.37 -8.81 -4.52
N THR A 54 -5.10 -7.85 -5.41
CA THR A 54 -4.43 -8.10 -6.70
C THR A 54 -2.94 -7.76 -6.67
N GLY A 55 -2.44 -7.31 -5.52
CA GLY A 55 -1.07 -6.81 -5.42
C GLY A 55 -0.86 -5.44 -6.07
N PHE A 56 -1.90 -4.76 -6.56
CA PHE A 56 -1.82 -3.40 -7.10
C PHE A 56 -2.80 -2.45 -6.42
N ARG A 57 -2.35 -1.25 -6.07
CA ARG A 57 -3.20 -0.17 -5.54
C ARG A 57 -2.74 1.19 -6.06
N SER A 58 -3.65 1.93 -6.68
CA SER A 58 -3.48 3.37 -6.91
C SER A 58 -4.16 4.14 -5.78
N HIS A 59 -3.50 5.19 -5.29
CA HIS A 59 -4.01 6.02 -4.20
C HIS A 59 -3.65 7.49 -4.41
N TYR A 60 -4.57 8.38 -4.07
CA TYR A 60 -4.36 9.83 -4.09
C TYR A 60 -4.21 10.32 -2.66
N VAL A 61 -3.20 11.13 -2.41
CA VAL A 61 -2.82 11.57 -1.07
C VAL A 61 -2.31 12.99 -1.12
N SER A 62 -2.57 13.77 -0.08
CA SER A 62 -2.05 15.14 -0.04
C SER A 62 -0.54 15.13 0.10
N ARG A 63 0.15 16.08 -0.55
CA ARG A 63 1.60 16.23 -0.38
C ARG A 63 1.97 16.56 1.06
N ILE A 64 1.09 17.23 1.81
CA ILE A 64 1.33 17.57 3.21
C ILE A 64 1.45 16.28 4.03
N GLU A 65 0.49 15.38 3.88
CA GLU A 65 0.48 14.07 4.56
C GLU A 65 1.71 13.23 4.22
N LEU A 66 2.16 13.22 2.96
CA LEU A 66 3.41 12.52 2.58
C LEU A 66 4.67 13.16 3.16
N LYS A 67 4.68 14.47 3.37
CA LYS A 67 5.82 15.16 4.02
C LYS A 67 5.86 14.90 5.51
N GLU A 68 4.70 14.84 6.15
CA GLU A 68 4.57 14.57 7.58
C GLU A 68 4.80 13.09 7.91
N ASN A 69 4.49 12.19 6.98
CA ASN A 69 4.77 10.76 7.11
C ASN A 69 5.57 10.20 5.92
N PRO A 70 6.91 10.19 6.01
CA PRO A 70 7.77 9.56 5.00
C PRO A 70 7.55 8.04 4.84
N ASN A 71 7.00 7.37 5.85
CA ASN A 71 6.73 5.92 5.86
C ASN A 71 5.27 5.58 5.51
N TYR A 72 4.53 6.52 4.92
CA TYR A 72 3.10 6.43 4.65
C TYR A 72 2.60 5.06 4.18
N VAL A 73 3.24 4.49 3.15
CA VAL A 73 2.83 3.21 2.56
C VAL A 73 3.03 2.05 3.53
N LEU A 74 4.14 2.03 4.27
CA LEU A 74 4.43 0.99 5.25
C LEU A 74 3.43 1.04 6.42
N ASP A 75 3.14 2.24 6.92
CA ASP A 75 2.17 2.42 8.00
C ASP A 75 0.76 2.03 7.56
N TRP A 76 0.38 2.37 6.33
CA TRP A 76 -0.90 1.97 5.76
C TRP A 76 -1.03 0.44 5.64
N LEU A 77 0.01 -0.22 5.11
CA LEU A 77 0.07 -1.68 5.02
C LEU A 77 -0.07 -2.33 6.40
N ASN A 78 0.67 -1.84 7.41
CA ASN A 78 0.63 -2.36 8.78
C ASN A 78 -0.72 -2.14 9.46
N HIS A 79 -1.32 -0.97 9.26
CA HIS A 79 -2.64 -0.64 9.80
C HIS A 79 -3.71 -1.57 9.22
N GLU A 80 -3.76 -1.70 7.89
CA GLU A 80 -4.74 -2.53 7.19
C GLU A 80 -4.55 -4.02 7.47
N ALA A 81 -3.32 -4.45 7.76
CA ALA A 81 -3.03 -5.82 8.16
C ALA A 81 -3.67 -6.20 9.51
N GLN A 82 -4.09 -5.22 10.32
CA GLN A 82 -4.81 -5.51 11.56
C GLN A 82 -6.27 -5.91 11.33
N ARG A 83 -6.81 -5.69 10.13
CA ARG A 83 -8.21 -6.00 9.82
C ARG A 83 -8.49 -7.50 9.92
N PRO A 84 -9.64 -7.90 10.49
CA PRO A 84 -10.02 -9.31 10.60
C PRO A 84 -10.03 -10.04 9.25
N SER A 85 -10.47 -9.38 8.19
CA SER A 85 -10.50 -9.94 6.82
C SER A 85 -9.11 -10.35 6.33
N TRP A 86 -8.10 -9.49 6.51
CA TRP A 86 -6.71 -9.81 6.15
C TRP A 86 -6.17 -10.98 6.96
N LYS A 87 -6.41 -10.96 8.28
CA LYS A 87 -5.97 -12.06 9.17
C LYS A 87 -6.59 -13.41 8.77
N GLN A 88 -7.86 -13.40 8.36
CA GLN A 88 -8.55 -14.60 7.86
C GLN A 88 -7.96 -15.08 6.52
N TYR A 89 -7.69 -14.16 5.58
CA TYR A 89 -7.02 -14.47 4.31
C TYR A 89 -5.67 -15.16 4.54
N ILE A 90 -4.81 -14.59 5.41
CA ILE A 90 -3.51 -15.17 5.73
C ILE A 90 -3.65 -16.55 6.38
N ARG A 91 -4.62 -16.74 7.29
CA ARG A 91 -4.89 -18.05 7.91
C ARG A 91 -5.32 -19.07 6.86
N ALA A 92 -6.21 -18.71 5.94
CA ALA A 92 -6.65 -19.59 4.87
C ALA A 92 -5.51 -19.99 3.93
N LYS A 93 -4.68 -19.01 3.50
CA LYS A 93 -3.50 -19.24 2.65
C LYS A 93 -2.51 -20.21 3.29
N ARG A 94 -2.22 -20.04 4.59
CA ARG A 94 -1.33 -20.95 5.35
C ARG A 94 -1.91 -22.37 5.40
N ASN A 95 -3.19 -22.52 5.72
CA ASN A 95 -3.82 -23.84 5.83
C ASN A 95 -3.85 -24.60 4.50
N GLN A 96 -4.07 -23.91 3.36
CA GLN A 96 -4.02 -24.55 2.03
C GLN A 96 -2.64 -25.11 1.70
N GLN A 97 -1.57 -24.41 2.09
CA GLN A 97 -0.20 -24.90 1.88
C GLN A 97 0.04 -26.20 2.65
N PHE A 98 -0.37 -26.30 3.92
CA PHE A 98 -0.21 -27.53 4.71
C PHE A 98 -1.00 -28.73 4.15
N THR A 99 -2.20 -28.52 3.62
CA THR A 99 -3.00 -29.61 3.02
C THR A 99 -2.34 -30.21 1.78
N MET A 100 -1.59 -29.42 0.99
CA MET A 100 -0.89 -29.93 -0.20
C MET A 100 0.38 -30.73 0.14
N PHE A 101 1.04 -30.45 1.26
CA PHE A 101 2.24 -31.18 1.69
C PHE A 101 1.95 -32.49 2.44
N GLY A 102 0.72 -32.70 2.92
CA GLY A 102 0.32 -33.93 3.63
C GLY A 102 -0.29 -35.04 2.76
N MET A 103 -0.29 -34.89 1.43
CA MET A 103 -0.84 -35.86 0.47
C MET A 103 0.23 -36.57 -0.40
N LEU A 104 1.49 -36.57 0.02
CA LEU A 104 2.59 -37.35 -0.56
C LEU A 104 3.11 -38.37 0.45
#